data_AF-A0A0M0GG67-F1
#
_entry.id   AF-A0A0M0GG67-F1
#
_cell.length_a   1.000
_cell.length_b   1.000
_cell.length_c   1.000
_cell.angle_alpha   90.00
_cell.angle_beta   90.00
_cell.angle_gamma   90.00
#
_symmetry.space_group_name_H-M   'P 1'
#
loop_
_entity.id
_entity.type
_entity.pdbx_description
1 polymer ?
#
loop_
_entity_poly.entity_id
_entity_poly.type
_entity_poly.pdbx_seq_one_letter_code
_entity_poly.pdbx_strand_id
1 'polypeptide(L)' 'MKIMSNEQLVVSYRDALKSGSEKEWIRILKTEIQKRGLKPFKE' A
#
# COMPACT_ATOMS: atom_id res chain seq x y z
N MET A 1 2.04 -12.63 -5.20
CA MET A 1 2.68 -11.81 -4.15
C MET A 1 2.69 -12.60 -2.86
N LYS A 2 3.82 -12.61 -2.12
CA LYS A 2 3.82 -13.09 -0.72
C LYS A 2 2.66 -12.40 0.01
N ILE A 3 1.87 -13.15 0.76
CA ILE A 3 0.69 -12.64 1.47
C ILE A 3 1.19 -11.60 2.47
N MET A 4 1.25 -10.32 2.08
CA MET A 4 1.52 -9.24 3.02
C MET A 4 0.31 -9.11 3.93
N SER A 5 0.57 -9.05 5.24
CA SER A 5 -0.45 -8.67 6.22
C SER A 5 -0.98 -7.28 5.91
N ASN A 6 -2.21 -6.99 6.36
CA ASN A 6 -2.87 -5.70 6.12
C ASN A 6 -2.01 -4.52 6.60
N GLU A 7 -1.34 -4.67 7.74
CA GLU A 7 -0.40 -3.68 8.26
C GLU A 7 0.82 -3.48 7.36
N GLN A 8 1.44 -4.56 6.90
CA GLN A 8 2.57 -4.49 5.97
C GLN A 8 2.18 -3.81 4.66
N LEU A 9 0.99 -4.11 4.14
CA LEU A 9 0.48 -3.51 2.91
C LEU A 9 0.36 -1.98 3.04
N VAL A 10 -0.20 -1.50 4.15
CA VAL A 10 -0.35 -0.07 4.43
C VAL A 10 1.02 0.60 4.66
N VAL A 11 1.92 -0.04 5.41
CA VAL A 11 3.27 0.48 5.67
C VAL A 11 4.07 0.59 4.38
N SER A 12 4.08 -0.46 3.55
CA SER A 12 4.76 -0.45 2.25
C SER A 12 4.19 0.61 1.30
N TYR A 13 2.88 0.84 1.32
CA TYR A 13 2.25 1.89 0.52
C TYR A 13 2.69 3.29 0.95
N ARG A 14 2.72 3.54 2.27
CA ARG A 14 3.19 4.82 2.82
C ARG A 14 4.67 5.06 2.54
N ASP A 15 5.48 4.01 2.68
CA ASP A 15 6.92 4.10 2.42
C ASP A 15 7.20 4.38 0.94
N ALA A 16 6.53 3.65 0.04
CA ALA A 16 6.64 3.87 -1.40
C ALA A 16 6.21 5.29 -1.82
N LEU A 17 5.17 5.85 -1.18
CA LEU A 17 4.75 7.24 -1.39
C LEU A 17 5.81 8.26 -0.92
N LYS A 18 6.51 7.99 0.18
CA LYS A 18 7.54 8.89 0.73
C LYS A 18 8.86 8.80 -0.03
N SER A 19 9.27 7.60 -0.42
CA SER A 19 10.55 7.34 -1.10
C SER A 19 10.53 7.74 -2.58
N GLY A 20 9.38 8.20 -3.11
CA GLY A 20 9.24 8.49 -4.54
C GLY A 20 9.41 7.25 -5.42
N SER A 21 9.14 6.06 -4.85
CA SER A 21 9.29 4.78 -5.53
C SER A 21 8.40 4.68 -6.77
N GLU A 22 8.68 3.69 -7.62
CA GLU A 22 7.96 3.44 -8.87
C GLU A 22 6.44 3.61 -8.74
N LYS A 23 5.90 4.49 -9.58
CA LYS A 23 4.47 4.83 -9.63
C LYS A 23 3.59 3.59 -9.81
N GLU A 24 4.09 2.57 -10.50
CA GLU A 24 3.39 1.30 -10.70
C GLU A 24 3.26 0.50 -9.40
N TRP A 25 4.32 0.47 -8.58
CA TRP A 25 4.29 -0.22 -7.29
C TRP A 25 3.28 0.42 -6.33
N ILE A 26 3.24 1.75 -6.31
CA ILE A 26 2.25 2.53 -5.55
C ILE A 26 0.82 2.19 -6.03
N ARG A 27 0.61 2.05 -7.34
CA ARG A 27 -0.69 1.71 -7.92
C ARG A 27 -1.15 0.30 -7.54
N ILE A 28 -0.24 -0.68 -7.57
CA ILE A 28 -0.54 -2.06 -7.16
C ILE A 28 -0.92 -2.11 -5.67
N LEU A 29 -0.12 -1.49 -4.82
CA LEU A 29 -0.38 -1.43 -3.37
C LEU A 29 -1.71 -0.74 -3.06
N LYS A 30 -2.01 0.39 -3.71
CA LYS A 30 -3.28 1.09 -3.58
C LYS A 30 -4.47 0.20 -3.95
N THR A 31 -4.35 -0.55 -5.05
CA THR A 31 -5.41 -1.45 -5.53
C THR A 31 -5.68 -2.56 -4.52
N GLU A 32 -4.64 -3.17 -3.97
CA GLU A 32 -4.78 -4.23 -2.96
C GLU A 32 -5.36 -3.70 -1.63
N ILE A 33 -4.96 -2.49 -1.22
CA ILE A 33 -5.52 -1.80 -0.04
C ILE A 33 -7.02 -1.55 -0.23
N GLN A 34 -7.42 -1.04 -1.41
CA GLN A 34 -8.82 -0.79 -1.73
C GLN A 34 -9.65 -2.07 -1.80
N LYS A 35 -9.14 -3.13 -2.44
CA LYS A 35 -9.82 -4.45 -2.48
C LYS A 35 -10.08 -5.01 -1.09
N ARG A 36 -9.19 -4.75 -0.15
CA ARG A 36 -9.30 -5.22 1.25
C ARG A 36 -10.08 -4.26 2.15
N GLY A 37 -10.56 -3.12 1.63
CA GLY A 37 -11.27 -2.10 2.42
C GLY A 37 -10.39 -1.41 3.47
N LEU A 38 -9.07 -1.43 3.29
CA LEU A 38 -8.11 -0.86 4.25
C LEU A 38 -7.98 0.64 4.03
N LYS A 39 -7.88 1.41 5.11
CA LYS A 39 -7.61 2.85 5.05
C LYS A 39 -6.10 3.10 5.22
N PRO A 40 -5.38 3.53 4.17
CA PRO A 40 -3.95 3.77 4.26
C PRO A 40 -3.61 5.03 5.07
N PHE A 41 -4.58 5.86 5.40
CA PHE A 41 -4.43 7.03 6.26
C PHE A 41 -5.46 6.90 7.39
N LYS A 42 -5.03 7.16 8.63
CA LYS A 42 -5.97 7.37 9.74
C LYS A 42 -6.56 8.76 9.51
N GLU A 43 -7.88 8.85 9.48
CA GLU A 43 -8.60 10.13 9.59
C GLU A 43 -8.19 10.85 10.89
#